data_AF-A0A913YX14-F1
#
_entry.id   AF-A0A913YX14-F1
#
_cell.length_a   1.000
_cell.length_b   1.000
_cell.length_c   1.000
_cell.angle_alpha   90.00
_cell.angle_beta   90.00
_cell.angle_gamma   90.00
#
_symmetry.space_group_name_H-M   'P 1'
#
loop_
_entity.id
_entity.type
_entity.pdbx_description
1 polymer ?
#
loop_
_entity_poly.entity_id
_entity_poly.type
_entity_poly.pdbx_seq_one_letter_code
_entity_poly.pdbx_strand_id
1 'polypeptide(L)'
;MSRKTKSDRFSPYFDSRSGKCHDAQQLQDEQDSQTSKLGSKSPRKRARKYGDMTEDEVMKLLLPDRVDQNLDILFIGINPGLTSAYKGHHYAGPNKQNHFIFRKEIKDGVEDLISKIKRLKPLVACFNGKGIYEIFSRSKCEIGNQPECIPGTDVPVYVMPSTSGRTMTYPRASDKLRFFQELKELRDARKAMTANTVAEDNT
;
A
#
# COMPACT_ATOMS: atom_id res chain seq x y z
N MET A 1 68.82 -37.46 8.03
CA MET A 1 69.31 -38.13 6.81
C MET A 1 68.16 -38.87 6.12
N SER A 2 67.91 -38.53 4.84
CA SER A 2 67.24 -39.28 3.74
C SER A 2 66.23 -40.44 3.96
N ARG A 3 65.10 -40.31 3.23
CA ARG A 3 64.30 -41.33 2.46
C ARG A 3 63.34 -42.25 3.26
N LYS A 4 62.10 -42.58 2.86
CA LYS A 4 61.30 -42.40 1.61
C LYS A 4 59.80 -42.66 1.90
N THR A 5 58.93 -41.79 1.37
CA THR A 5 57.62 -41.97 0.68
C THR A 5 56.79 -43.28 0.83
N LYS A 6 55.49 -43.15 1.09
CA LYS A 6 54.39 -43.21 0.08
C LYS A 6 53.02 -42.93 0.73
N SER A 7 52.29 -41.99 0.15
CA SER A 7 50.87 -41.72 0.39
C SER A 7 50.03 -42.69 -0.41
N ASP A 8 49.22 -43.52 0.24
CA ASP A 8 48.13 -44.23 -0.43
C ASP A 8 46.97 -43.23 -0.62
N ARG A 9 46.99 -42.55 -1.77
CA ARG A 9 45.84 -41.81 -2.29
C ARG A 9 44.89 -42.82 -2.91
N PHE A 10 43.78 -43.10 -2.23
CA PHE A 10 42.65 -43.79 -2.84
C PHE A 10 42.06 -42.87 -3.92
N SER A 11 42.15 -43.28 -5.20
CA SER A 11 41.48 -42.57 -6.29
C SER A 11 39.97 -42.85 -6.19
N PRO A 12 39.10 -41.82 -6.18
CA PRO A 12 37.66 -42.02 -6.08
C PRO A 12 37.03 -42.64 -7.36
N TYR A 13 37.84 -43.01 -8.36
CA TYR A 13 37.39 -43.54 -9.66
C TYR A 13 37.80 -45.01 -9.90
N PHE A 14 38.16 -45.74 -8.84
CA PHE A 14 38.47 -47.16 -8.94
C PHE A 14 37.26 -48.02 -8.57
N ASP A 15 36.67 -48.68 -9.57
CA ASP A 15 35.63 -49.69 -9.35
C ASP A 15 36.28 -51.06 -9.07
N SER A 16 36.16 -51.51 -7.82
CA SER A 16 36.75 -52.78 -7.36
C SER A 16 36.07 -54.04 -7.92
N ARG A 17 34.92 -53.91 -8.62
CA ARG A 17 34.25 -55.07 -9.25
C ARG A 17 34.69 -55.32 -10.69
N SER A 18 35.15 -54.30 -11.41
CA SER A 18 35.58 -54.41 -12.82
C SER A 18 37.10 -54.28 -13.02
N GLY A 19 37.84 -53.85 -12.00
CA GLY A 19 39.31 -53.77 -12.03
C GLY A 19 39.87 -52.69 -12.96
N LYS A 20 39.06 -51.70 -13.37
CA LYS A 20 39.45 -50.63 -14.28
C LYS A 20 39.33 -49.25 -13.61
N CYS A 21 40.19 -48.32 -14.04
CA CYS A 21 40.11 -46.91 -13.68
C CYS A 21 39.36 -46.16 -14.80
N HIS A 22 38.29 -45.45 -14.47
CA HIS A 22 37.50 -44.67 -15.43
C HIS A 22 37.90 -43.20 -15.41
N ASP A 23 37.93 -42.57 -16.60
CA ASP A 23 38.29 -41.15 -16.75
C ASP A 23 37.08 -40.23 -16.55
N ALA A 24 37.29 -39.07 -15.93
CA ALA A 24 36.22 -38.18 -15.46
C ALA A 24 35.36 -37.57 -16.58
N GLN A 25 35.85 -37.58 -17.83
CA GLN A 25 35.15 -36.99 -18.98
C GLN A 25 33.98 -37.85 -19.51
N GLN A 26 33.96 -39.16 -19.25
CA GLN A 26 32.98 -40.05 -19.89
C GLN A 26 31.61 -40.13 -19.19
N LEU A 27 31.46 -39.59 -17.97
CA LEU A 27 30.16 -39.53 -17.28
C LEU A 27 29.39 -38.23 -17.52
N GLN A 28 30.00 -37.24 -18.18
CA GLN A 28 29.35 -35.96 -18.46
C GLN A 28 28.50 -36.02 -19.74
N ASP A 29 28.90 -36.84 -20.72
CA ASP A 29 28.19 -36.92 -22.01
C ASP A 29 26.92 -37.79 -21.99
N GLU A 30 26.75 -38.69 -21.01
CA GLU A 30 25.50 -39.49 -20.88
C GLU A 30 24.36 -38.76 -20.16
N GLN A 31 24.64 -37.77 -19.31
CA GLN A 31 23.60 -36.98 -18.62
C GLN A 31 22.96 -35.91 -19.52
N ASP A 32 23.67 -35.42 -20.54
CA ASP A 32 23.19 -34.37 -21.44
C ASP A 32 22.26 -34.88 -22.56
N SER A 33 22.16 -36.20 -22.79
CA SER A 33 21.34 -36.76 -23.87
C SER A 33 19.87 -37.03 -23.51
N GLN A 34 19.50 -37.04 -22.22
CA GLN A 34 18.13 -37.36 -21.77
C GLN A 34 17.25 -36.15 -21.40
N THR A 35 17.76 -34.92 -21.41
CA THR A 35 16.97 -33.72 -21.03
C THR A 35 16.24 -33.05 -22.21
N SER A 36 16.33 -33.57 -23.42
CA SER A 36 15.81 -32.94 -24.65
C SER A 36 14.33 -33.25 -24.99
N LYS A 37 13.53 -33.81 -24.08
CA LYS A 37 12.10 -34.08 -24.31
C LYS A 37 11.18 -33.63 -23.18
N LEU A 38 11.30 -32.37 -22.74
CA LEU A 38 10.23 -31.65 -22.05
C LEU A 38 9.93 -30.39 -22.85
N GLY A 39 8.79 -30.40 -23.54
CA GLY A 39 8.35 -29.32 -24.42
C GLY A 39 8.47 -27.95 -23.76
N SER A 40 9.04 -27.01 -24.50
CA SER A 40 9.18 -25.62 -24.12
C SER A 40 7.80 -25.03 -23.79
N LYS A 41 7.44 -24.96 -22.50
CA LYS A 41 6.35 -24.09 -22.08
C LYS A 41 6.82 -22.68 -22.40
N SER A 42 6.15 -22.03 -23.37
CA SER A 42 6.40 -20.61 -23.67
C SER A 42 6.43 -19.83 -22.35
N PRO A 43 7.35 -18.88 -22.15
CA PRO A 43 7.32 -18.06 -20.95
C PRO A 43 5.92 -17.44 -20.85
N ARG A 44 5.17 -17.80 -19.80
CA ARG A 44 3.87 -17.16 -19.54
C ARG A 44 4.17 -15.66 -19.48
N LYS A 45 3.73 -14.91 -20.50
CA LYS A 45 3.82 -13.45 -20.48
C LYS A 45 3.22 -13.03 -19.14
N ARG A 46 4.03 -12.40 -18.27
CA ARG A 46 3.51 -11.82 -17.03
C ARG A 46 2.34 -10.93 -17.46
N ALA A 47 1.15 -11.24 -16.95
CA ALA A 47 -0.01 -10.41 -17.21
C ALA A 47 0.38 -8.97 -16.88
N ARG A 48 0.25 -8.06 -17.86
CA ARG A 48 0.58 -6.67 -17.65
C ARG A 48 -0.30 -6.16 -16.51
N LYS A 49 0.33 -5.58 -15.48
CA LYS A 49 -0.33 -5.22 -14.22
C LYS A 49 -1.52 -4.26 -14.40
N TYR A 50 -1.51 -3.47 -15.47
CA TYR A 50 -2.50 -2.44 -15.80
C TYR A 50 -3.10 -2.64 -17.20
N GLY A 51 -3.23 -3.90 -17.65
CA GLY A 51 -3.67 -4.19 -19.02
C GLY A 51 -2.71 -3.60 -20.04
N ASP A 52 -3.22 -2.87 -21.04
CA ASP A 52 -2.39 -2.25 -22.08
C ASP A 52 -1.91 -0.84 -21.75
N MET A 53 -2.27 -0.31 -20.59
CA MET A 53 -1.86 1.04 -20.17
C MET A 53 -0.47 1.05 -19.55
N THR A 54 0.29 2.10 -19.86
CA THR A 54 1.54 2.45 -19.17
C THR A 54 1.25 3.03 -17.78
N GLU A 55 2.27 3.06 -16.90
CA GLU A 55 2.11 3.66 -15.58
C GLU A 55 1.74 5.16 -15.67
N ASP A 56 2.31 5.90 -16.63
CA ASP A 56 2.04 7.32 -16.84
C ASP A 56 0.59 7.60 -17.30
N GLU A 57 0.03 6.72 -18.13
CA GLU A 57 -1.38 6.82 -18.54
C GLU A 57 -2.30 6.53 -17.35
N VAL A 58 -1.96 5.55 -16.51
CA VAL A 58 -2.71 5.25 -15.29
C VAL A 58 -2.61 6.39 -14.27
N MET A 59 -1.48 7.10 -14.18
CA MET A 59 -1.32 8.26 -13.30
C MET A 59 -2.25 9.42 -13.66
N LYS A 60 -2.63 9.55 -14.94
CA LYS A 60 -3.54 10.60 -15.43
C LYS A 60 -5.01 10.27 -15.18
N LEU A 61 -5.35 9.04 -14.79
CA LEU A 61 -6.72 8.66 -14.49
C LEU A 61 -7.19 9.32 -13.19
N LEU A 62 -8.33 10.01 -13.28
CA LEU A 62 -9.03 10.53 -12.11
C LEU A 62 -9.84 9.41 -11.45
N LEU A 63 -9.85 9.42 -10.11
CA LEU A 63 -10.71 8.55 -9.33
C LEU A 63 -11.90 9.39 -8.82
N PRO A 64 -13.15 9.08 -9.24
CA PRO A 64 -14.30 9.86 -8.81
C PRO A 64 -14.49 9.87 -7.29
N ASP A 65 -14.83 11.03 -6.76
CA ASP A 65 -15.23 11.19 -5.37
C ASP A 65 -16.50 10.37 -5.09
N ARG A 66 -16.51 9.63 -3.98
CA ARG A 66 -17.68 8.88 -3.50
C ARG A 66 -18.26 9.61 -2.30
N VAL A 67 -19.02 10.67 -2.58
CA VAL A 67 -19.56 11.59 -1.57
C VAL A 67 -21.05 11.82 -1.80
N ASP A 68 -21.77 12.01 -0.70
CA ASP A 68 -23.19 12.34 -0.69
C ASP A 68 -23.49 13.27 0.51
N GLN A 69 -24.72 13.74 0.66
CA GLN A 69 -25.15 14.46 1.85
C GLN A 69 -25.30 13.51 3.05
N ASN A 70 -25.33 14.08 4.26
CA ASN A 70 -25.55 13.34 5.53
C ASN A 70 -24.49 12.26 5.81
N LEU A 71 -23.24 12.52 5.43
CA LEU A 71 -22.15 11.59 5.71
C LEU A 71 -21.80 11.58 7.20
N ASP A 72 -21.71 10.39 7.78
CA ASP A 72 -21.13 10.23 9.12
C ASP A 72 -19.63 10.58 9.10
N ILE A 73 -18.89 10.10 8.08
CA ILE A 73 -17.44 10.30 7.97
C ILE A 73 -17.08 10.59 6.51
N LEU A 74 -16.24 11.60 6.28
CA LEU A 74 -15.57 11.82 5.01
C LEU A 74 -14.09 11.44 5.11
N PHE A 75 -13.66 10.39 4.41
CA PHE A 75 -12.24 10.03 4.32
C PHE A 75 -11.53 10.87 3.24
N ILE A 76 -10.43 11.50 3.63
CA ILE A 76 -9.60 12.37 2.79
C ILE A 76 -8.23 11.69 2.62
N GLY A 77 -7.98 11.18 1.42
CA GLY A 77 -6.71 10.56 1.04
C GLY A 77 -5.73 11.55 0.40
N ILE A 78 -4.50 11.10 0.14
CA ILE A 78 -3.47 11.91 -0.49
C ILE A 78 -3.75 12.11 -1.98
N ASN A 79 -3.88 11.00 -2.71
CA ASN A 79 -4.26 10.88 -4.12
C ASN A 79 -4.45 9.39 -4.43
N PRO A 80 -5.16 9.03 -5.51
CA PRO A 80 -5.30 7.65 -5.92
C PRO A 80 -3.92 7.04 -6.22
N GLY A 81 -3.64 5.87 -5.64
CA GLY A 81 -2.51 5.05 -6.08
C GLY A 81 -2.80 4.42 -7.44
N LEU A 82 -1.77 4.01 -8.19
CA LEU A 82 -1.91 3.44 -9.54
C LEU A 82 -2.99 2.34 -9.64
N THR A 83 -3.03 1.42 -8.67
CA THR A 83 -4.03 0.35 -8.65
C THR A 83 -5.45 0.88 -8.45
N SER A 84 -5.62 1.90 -7.59
CA SER A 84 -6.91 2.53 -7.34
C SER A 84 -7.39 3.32 -8.55
N ALA A 85 -6.47 4.04 -9.22
CA ALA A 85 -6.74 4.78 -10.44
C ALA A 85 -7.15 3.82 -11.58
N TYR A 86 -6.37 2.77 -11.83
CA TYR A 86 -6.66 1.75 -12.84
C TYR A 86 -7.99 1.02 -12.60
N LYS A 87 -8.27 0.63 -11.35
CA LYS A 87 -9.51 -0.09 -11.01
C LYS A 87 -10.73 0.82 -10.88
N GLY A 88 -10.56 2.13 -10.74
CA GLY A 88 -11.66 3.04 -10.42
C GLY A 88 -12.25 2.84 -9.01
N HIS A 89 -11.46 2.27 -8.09
CA HIS A 89 -11.90 1.95 -6.73
C HIS A 89 -10.91 2.50 -5.69
N HIS A 90 -11.45 3.16 -4.65
CA HIS A 90 -10.66 3.67 -3.52
C HIS A 90 -9.99 2.53 -2.77
N TYR A 91 -8.71 2.70 -2.43
CA TYR A 91 -7.90 1.72 -1.67
C TYR A 91 -7.84 0.29 -2.27
N ALA A 92 -7.92 0.14 -3.60
CA ALA A 92 -8.14 -1.15 -4.28
C ALA A 92 -6.91 -2.10 -4.38
N GLY A 93 -5.84 -1.83 -3.63
CA GLY A 93 -4.68 -2.71 -3.56
C GLY A 93 -3.53 -2.13 -2.74
N PRO A 94 -2.38 -2.83 -2.69
CA PRO A 94 -1.18 -2.32 -2.03
C PRO A 94 -0.83 -0.97 -2.64
N ASN A 95 -0.92 0.08 -1.83
CA ASN A 95 -0.66 1.44 -2.27
C ASN A 95 0.79 1.53 -2.74
N LYS A 96 1.05 1.53 -4.05
CA LYS A 96 2.17 2.30 -4.62
C LYS A 96 1.62 3.72 -4.78
N GLN A 97 2.02 4.66 -3.92
CA GLN A 97 1.77 6.08 -4.16
C GLN A 97 2.64 6.45 -5.35
N ASN A 98 2.09 7.32 -6.17
CA ASN A 98 2.89 8.17 -7.03
C ASN A 98 3.81 8.98 -6.10
N HIS A 99 5.13 8.83 -6.28
CA HIS A 99 6.13 9.57 -5.48
C HIS A 99 6.14 11.08 -5.80
N PHE A 100 5.34 11.52 -6.77
CA PHE A 100 5.25 12.89 -7.25
C PHE A 100 3.83 13.40 -7.05
N ILE A 101 3.56 13.95 -5.87
CA ILE A 101 2.50 14.92 -5.70
C ILE A 101 3.21 16.15 -5.19
N PHE A 102 3.28 17.17 -6.02
CA PHE A 102 3.97 18.37 -5.62
C PHE A 102 3.21 19.02 -4.46
N ARG A 103 3.93 19.53 -3.45
CA ARG A 103 3.32 20.32 -2.37
C ARG A 103 2.39 21.42 -2.90
N LYS A 104 2.66 21.91 -4.12
CA LYS A 104 1.83 22.86 -4.84
C LYS A 104 0.44 22.29 -5.18
N GLU A 105 0.34 21.08 -5.73
CA GLU A 105 -0.95 20.45 -6.06
C GLU A 105 -1.82 20.26 -4.81
N ILE A 106 -1.22 19.82 -3.69
CA ILE A 106 -1.95 19.67 -2.42
C ILE A 106 -2.45 21.03 -1.91
N LYS A 107 -1.63 22.09 -2.04
CA LYS A 107 -2.04 23.45 -1.66
C LYS A 107 -3.16 23.97 -2.53
N ASP A 108 -3.08 23.76 -3.84
CA ASP A 108 -4.07 24.23 -4.81
C ASP A 108 -5.44 23.53 -4.57
N GLY A 109 -5.45 22.31 -4.03
CA GLY A 109 -6.67 21.56 -3.68
C GLY A 109 -7.31 21.89 -2.32
N VAL A 110 -6.70 22.74 -1.48
CA VAL A 110 -7.22 23.02 -0.12
C VAL A 110 -8.57 23.73 -0.16
N GLU A 111 -8.71 24.78 -0.97
CA GLU A 111 -9.94 25.57 -1.04
C GLU A 111 -11.12 24.77 -1.59
N ASP A 112 -10.86 23.91 -2.59
CA ASP A 112 -11.85 22.99 -3.14
C ASP A 112 -12.30 21.96 -2.09
N LEU A 113 -11.37 21.44 -1.30
CA LEU A 113 -11.68 20.51 -0.21
C LEU A 113 -12.54 21.18 0.86
N ILE A 114 -12.18 22.39 1.30
CA ILE A 114 -12.97 23.16 2.28
C ILE A 114 -14.37 23.42 1.73
N SER A 115 -14.48 23.83 0.46
CA SER A 115 -15.78 24.08 -0.19
C SER A 115 -16.64 22.83 -0.26
N LYS A 116 -16.05 21.67 -0.55
CA LYS A 116 -16.74 20.37 -0.51
C LYS A 116 -17.22 20.04 0.91
N ILE A 117 -16.38 20.20 1.93
CA ILE A 117 -16.76 19.90 3.32
C ILE A 117 -17.88 20.83 3.80
N LYS A 118 -17.81 22.13 3.48
CA LYS A 118 -18.89 23.09 3.79
C LYS A 118 -20.24 22.68 3.19
N ARG A 119 -20.22 22.11 1.98
CA ARG A 119 -21.42 21.65 1.28
C ARG A 119 -21.94 20.30 1.78
N LEU A 120 -21.05 19.37 2.09
CA LEU A 120 -21.40 17.99 2.48
C LEU A 120 -21.68 17.84 3.97
N LYS A 121 -21.12 18.73 4.79
CA LYS A 121 -21.23 18.77 6.27
C LYS A 121 -21.19 17.38 6.92
N PRO A 122 -20.11 16.59 6.70
CA PRO A 122 -20.00 15.29 7.34
C PRO A 122 -19.89 15.46 8.87
N LEU A 123 -20.29 14.46 9.66
CA LEU A 123 -20.12 14.54 11.12
C LEU A 123 -18.64 14.58 11.53
N VAL A 124 -17.75 13.98 10.73
CA VAL A 124 -16.29 14.00 10.92
C VAL A 124 -15.56 14.06 9.58
N ALA A 125 -14.53 14.91 9.47
CA ALA A 125 -13.57 14.88 8.38
C ALA A 125 -12.32 14.09 8.80
N CYS A 126 -12.05 12.95 8.14
CA CYS A 126 -10.95 12.06 8.49
C CYS A 126 -9.81 12.15 7.48
N PHE A 127 -8.66 12.70 7.87
CA PHE A 127 -7.46 12.72 7.04
C PHE A 127 -6.68 11.40 7.18
N ASN A 128 -6.63 10.62 6.10
CA ASN A 128 -5.86 9.39 6.03
C ASN A 128 -4.39 9.68 5.70
N GLY A 129 -3.69 10.24 6.69
CA GLY A 129 -2.27 10.54 6.65
C GLY A 129 -1.93 11.86 7.34
N LYS A 130 -1.06 11.81 8.34
CA LYS A 130 -0.52 13.00 9.03
C LYS A 130 0.03 14.07 8.08
N GLY A 131 0.86 13.67 7.11
CA GLY A 131 1.53 14.62 6.22
C GLY A 131 0.60 15.46 5.34
N ILE A 132 -0.57 14.93 4.92
CA ILE A 132 -1.53 15.74 4.15
C ILE A 132 -2.27 16.73 5.03
N TYR A 133 -2.58 16.34 6.27
CA TYR A 133 -3.19 17.26 7.20
C TYR A 133 -2.22 18.37 7.61
N GLU A 134 -0.94 18.08 7.82
CA GLU A 134 0.06 19.14 8.11
C GLU A 134 0.18 20.18 6.98
N ILE A 135 0.01 19.76 5.71
CA ILE A 135 -0.01 20.68 4.58
C ILE A 135 -1.31 21.50 4.59
N PHE A 136 -2.43 20.85 4.84
CA PHE A 136 -3.75 21.48 4.93
C PHE A 136 -3.82 22.52 6.05
N SER A 137 -3.43 22.15 7.28
CA SER A 137 -3.46 22.99 8.47
C SER A 137 -2.30 23.99 8.55
N ARG A 138 -1.28 23.81 7.70
CA ARG A 138 -0.02 24.57 7.72
C ARG A 138 0.74 24.47 9.05
N SER A 139 0.43 23.44 9.85
CA SER A 139 0.95 23.24 11.20
C SER A 139 1.30 21.77 11.44
N LYS A 140 2.22 21.53 12.37
CA LYS A 140 2.46 20.16 12.86
C LYS A 140 1.24 19.69 13.66
N CYS A 141 0.96 18.39 13.58
CA CYS A 141 -0.18 17.79 14.27
C CYS A 141 0.20 16.45 14.87
N GLU A 142 -0.57 15.97 15.84
CA GLU A 142 -0.52 14.58 16.25
C GLU A 142 -1.65 13.77 15.60
N ILE A 143 -1.47 12.45 15.54
CA ILE A 143 -2.51 11.54 15.07
C ILE A 143 -3.64 11.53 16.12
N GLY A 144 -4.89 11.47 15.66
CA GLY A 144 -6.07 11.46 16.50
C GLY A 144 -6.96 12.68 16.26
N ASN A 145 -7.77 13.02 17.27
CA ASN A 145 -8.67 14.17 17.24
C ASN A 145 -7.87 15.48 17.23
N GLN A 146 -8.28 16.43 16.40
CA GLN A 146 -7.63 17.74 16.29
C GLN A 146 -8.43 18.80 17.06
N PRO A 147 -7.76 19.81 17.63
CA PRO A 147 -8.43 20.86 18.39
C PRO A 147 -9.25 21.78 17.50
N GLU A 148 -8.79 22.02 16.26
CA GLU A 148 -9.51 22.85 15.30
C GLU A 148 -10.46 22.02 14.41
N CYS A 149 -11.64 22.61 14.15
CA CYS A 149 -12.55 22.13 13.11
C CYS A 149 -12.10 22.60 11.72
N ILE A 150 -12.73 22.04 10.67
CA ILE A 150 -12.51 22.51 9.31
C ILE A 150 -12.88 24.01 9.20
N PRO A 151 -12.01 24.86 8.60
CA PRO A 151 -12.22 26.30 8.56
C PRO A 151 -13.60 26.72 8.03
N GLY A 152 -14.32 27.49 8.84
CA GLY A 152 -15.67 27.98 8.52
C GLY A 152 -16.77 26.91 8.64
N THR A 153 -16.54 25.86 9.44
CA THR A 153 -17.54 24.82 9.78
C THR A 153 -17.36 24.38 11.23
N ASP A 154 -18.32 23.61 11.75
CA ASP A 154 -18.28 22.87 13.01
C ASP A 154 -17.84 21.39 12.84
N VAL A 155 -17.30 21.06 11.65
CA VAL A 155 -16.90 19.69 11.31
C VAL A 155 -15.56 19.39 11.98
N PRO A 156 -15.51 18.47 12.97
CA PRO A 156 -14.28 18.09 13.63
C PRO A 156 -13.34 17.34 12.69
N VAL A 157 -12.05 17.42 12.98
CA VAL A 157 -11.01 16.74 12.21
C VAL A 157 -10.41 15.59 12.99
N TYR A 158 -10.29 14.43 12.34
CA TYR A 158 -9.56 13.29 12.86
C TYR A 158 -8.43 12.89 11.90
N VAL A 159 -7.21 12.78 12.40
CA VAL A 159 -6.03 12.43 11.60
C VAL A 159 -5.62 11.00 11.88
N MET A 160 -5.58 10.17 10.84
CA MET A 160 -5.08 8.80 10.92
C MET A 160 -3.63 8.68 10.43
N PRO A 161 -2.89 7.64 10.85
CA PRO A 161 -1.74 7.21 10.07
C PRO A 161 -2.20 6.82 8.66
N SER A 162 -1.31 6.97 7.67
CA SER A 162 -1.63 6.50 6.33
C SER A 162 -1.93 5.00 6.34
N THR A 163 -3.02 4.59 5.68
CA THR A 163 -3.35 3.17 5.50
C THR A 163 -2.37 2.45 4.56
N SER A 164 -1.46 3.17 3.91
CA SER A 164 -0.40 2.59 3.07
C SER A 164 0.50 1.61 3.83
N GLY A 165 0.84 0.49 3.17
CA GLY A 165 1.79 -0.50 3.69
C GLY A 165 3.25 -0.02 3.68
N ARG A 166 3.54 1.16 3.10
CA ARG A 166 4.88 1.79 3.17
C ARG A 166 5.17 2.44 4.53
N THR A 167 4.14 2.72 5.32
CA THR A 167 4.33 3.39 6.61
C THR A 167 5.04 2.45 7.56
N MET A 168 6.29 2.79 7.91
CA MET A 168 7.11 1.98 8.81
C MET A 168 6.67 2.08 10.28
N THR A 169 6.03 3.18 10.66
CA THR A 169 5.55 3.41 12.04
C THR A 169 4.44 2.44 12.47
N TYR A 170 3.61 2.02 11.52
CA TYR A 170 2.48 1.10 11.73
C TYR A 170 2.49 0.03 10.64
N PRO A 171 3.37 -0.98 10.75
CA PRO A 171 3.66 -1.90 9.66
C PRO A 171 2.49 -2.86 9.37
N ARG A 172 1.67 -3.20 10.37
CA ARG A 172 0.54 -4.14 10.23
C ARG A 172 -0.78 -3.40 10.27
N ALA A 173 -1.80 -3.97 9.64
CA ALA A 173 -3.17 -3.46 9.72
C ALA A 173 -3.69 -3.46 11.17
N SER A 174 -3.32 -4.46 11.96
CA SER A 174 -3.64 -4.55 13.40
C SER A 174 -3.13 -3.36 14.20
N ASP A 175 -1.98 -2.80 13.81
CA ASP A 175 -1.38 -1.64 14.50
C ASP A 175 -2.17 -0.35 14.24
N LYS A 176 -3.01 -0.35 13.19
CA LYS A 176 -3.84 0.80 12.79
C LYS A 176 -5.27 0.69 13.27
N LEU A 177 -5.73 -0.51 13.67
CA LEU A 177 -7.12 -0.78 14.02
C LEU A 177 -7.63 0.17 15.12
N ARG A 178 -6.79 0.49 16.11
CA ARG A 178 -7.14 1.41 17.19
C ARG A 178 -7.63 2.78 16.70
N PHE A 179 -7.03 3.31 15.64
CA PHE A 179 -7.42 4.63 15.10
C PHE A 179 -8.79 4.58 14.41
N PHE A 180 -9.17 3.43 13.85
CA PHE A 180 -10.52 3.23 13.34
C PHE A 180 -11.55 3.08 14.46
N GLN A 181 -11.16 2.49 15.59
CA GLN A 181 -12.00 2.38 16.78
C GLN A 181 -12.25 3.77 17.39
N GLU A 182 -11.18 4.56 17.60
CA GLU A 182 -11.28 5.94 18.07
C GLU A 182 -12.11 6.83 17.12
N LEU A 183 -11.93 6.69 15.80
CA LEU A 183 -12.74 7.41 14.81
C LEU A 183 -14.23 7.03 14.91
N LYS A 184 -14.53 5.74 15.13
CA LYS A 184 -15.89 5.26 15.33
C LYS A 184 -16.51 5.91 16.58
N GLU A 185 -15.78 5.96 17.68
CA GLU A 185 -16.22 6.59 18.94
C GLU A 185 -16.53 8.08 18.75
N LEU A 186 -15.64 8.83 18.08
CA LEU A 186 -15.87 10.24 17.75
C LEU A 186 -17.13 10.43 16.91
N ARG A 187 -17.32 9.60 15.89
CA ARG A 187 -18.51 9.62 15.05
C ARG A 187 -19.77 9.34 15.86
N ASP A 188 -19.75 8.32 16.70
CA ASP A 188 -20.91 7.94 17.53
C ASP A 188 -21.30 9.07 18.50
N ALA A 189 -20.32 9.73 19.12
CA ALA A 189 -20.55 10.89 19.98
C ALA A 189 -21.18 12.07 19.20
N ARG A 190 -20.68 12.38 17.99
CA ARG A 190 -21.23 13.46 17.15
C ARG A 190 -22.65 13.17 16.67
N LYS A 191 -22.93 11.91 16.34
CA LYS A 191 -24.25 11.46 15.88
C LYS A 191 -25.29 11.58 17.00
N ALA A 192 -24.92 11.17 18.23
CA ALA A 192 -25.78 11.34 19.40
C ALA A 192 -26.08 12.81 19.69
N MET A 193 -25.06 13.68 19.62
CA MET A 193 -25.24 15.12 19.84
C MET A 193 -26.17 15.76 18.80
N THR A 194 -26.04 15.38 17.53
CA THR A 194 -26.90 15.88 16.45
C THR A 194 -28.35 15.43 16.62
N ALA A 195 -28.57 14.18 17.07
CA ALA A 195 -29.91 13.66 17.34
C ALA A 195 -30.60 14.42 18.49
N ASN A 196 -29.85 14.78 19.54
CA ASN A 196 -30.38 15.54 20.68
C ASN A 196 -30.76 16.98 20.30
N THR A 197 -29.92 17.67 19.51
CA THR A 197 -30.25 19.04 19.03
C THR A 197 -31.54 19.06 18.19
N VAL A 198 -31.73 18.07 17.32
CA VAL A 198 -32.96 17.97 16.52
C VAL A 198 -34.18 17.68 17.39
N ALA A 199 -34.03 16.98 18.52
CA ALA A 199 -35.15 16.74 19.43
C ALA A 199 -35.55 18.01 20.21
N GLU A 200 -34.59 18.83 20.62
CA GLU A 200 -34.83 20.09 21.33
C GLU A 200 -35.48 21.16 20.44
N ASP A 201 -35.06 21.28 19.17
CA ASP A 201 -35.63 22.26 18.23
C ASP A 201 -37.07 21.92 17.77
N ASN A 202 -37.56 20.70 18.04
CA ASN A 202 -38.89 20.23 17.66
C ASN A 202 -39.89 20.17 18.83
N THR A 203 -39.52 20.65 20.03
CA THR A 203 -40.39 20.71 21.23
C THR A 203 -40.74 22.15 21.56
#